data_AF-A0A7S2RI12-F1
#
_entry.id   AF-A0A7S2RI12-F1
#
_cell.length_a   1.000
_cell.length_b   1.000
_cell.length_c   1.000
_cell.angle_alpha   90.00
_cell.angle_beta   90.00
_cell.angle_gamma   90.00
#
_symmetry.space_group_name_H-M   'P 1'
#
loop_
_entity.id
_entity.type
_entity.pdbx_description
1 polymer ?
#
loop_
_entity_poly.entity_id
_entity_poly.type
_entity_poly.pdbx_seq_one_letter_code
_entity_poly.pdbx_strand_id
1 'polypeptide(L)'
;LQESPVLGGKFRLLVGGDGTTLGDDLESKPTVEVRFDVSPLDLKLAIENVVRTFEANRHQTVYDTFNIVEITREGPDNQNGYIWDITFPVSSEGISNWRQLGTDGSSLTGVGPIMKATTLVEGTAPLDGQFSLWFKGAGPTALIDFNESPEGMTTKLEGLPTIDSVEVVRSSYSWGTTWTVTFHETRTHGIYGYDKDVPQNLPPVRADTYMLLGTNSHVFIEYVYAIDDMDTLRCASTDTSATYDMNKEPDDK
;
A
#
# COMPACT_ATOMS: atom_id res chain seq x y z
N LEU A 1 -36.38 -17.02 30.54
CA LEU A 1 -35.08 -16.97 29.85
C LEU A 1 -35.18 -15.78 28.90
N GLN A 2 -34.51 -14.67 29.23
CA GLN A 2 -34.51 -13.49 28.36
C GLN A 2 -33.67 -13.85 27.14
N GLU A 3 -34.23 -13.76 25.94
CA GLU A 3 -33.51 -14.07 24.70
C GLU A 3 -32.21 -13.26 24.68
N SER A 4 -31.09 -13.94 24.43
CA SER A 4 -29.82 -13.28 24.18
C SER A 4 -30.02 -12.25 23.07
N PRO A 5 -29.50 -11.00 23.19
CA PRO A 5 -29.69 -9.99 22.15
C PRO A 5 -29.08 -10.51 20.84
N VAL A 6 -29.95 -10.76 19.86
CA VAL A 6 -29.55 -11.21 18.53
C VAL A 6 -28.88 -10.08 17.76
N LEU A 7 -28.03 -10.43 16.80
CA LEU A 7 -27.37 -9.49 15.91
C LEU A 7 -28.42 -8.67 15.14
N GLY A 8 -28.14 -7.37 15.00
CA GLY A 8 -28.95 -6.43 14.24
C GLY A 8 -28.14 -5.24 13.74
N GLY A 9 -28.83 -4.21 13.27
CA GLY A 9 -28.20 -2.96 12.86
C GLY A 9 -27.73 -2.97 11.41
N LYS A 10 -26.65 -2.22 11.14
CA LYS A 10 -26.11 -2.02 9.79
C LYS A 10 -24.59 -2.14 9.79
N PHE A 11 -24.04 -2.37 8.61
CA PHE A 11 -22.59 -2.35 8.41
C PHE A 11 -22.25 -1.68 7.08
N ARG A 12 -20.96 -1.39 6.91
CA ARG A 12 -20.37 -0.95 5.65
C ARG A 12 -19.20 -1.87 5.30
N LEU A 13 -18.95 -2.06 4.02
CA LEU A 13 -17.70 -2.63 3.53
C LEU A 13 -16.80 -1.48 3.09
N LEU A 14 -15.51 -1.62 3.33
CA LEU A 14 -14.50 -0.69 2.85
C LEU A 14 -13.89 -1.29 1.59
N VAL A 15 -14.12 -0.64 0.46
CA VAL A 15 -13.61 -1.08 -0.84
C VAL A 15 -12.33 -0.30 -1.14
N GLY A 16 -11.39 -0.89 -1.90
CA GLY A 16 -10.22 -0.16 -2.43
C GLY A 16 -8.91 -0.30 -1.63
N GLY A 17 -8.91 -0.97 -0.47
CA GLY A 17 -7.69 -1.21 0.30
C GLY A 17 -7.94 -1.96 1.61
N ASP A 18 -6.88 -2.55 2.17
CA ASP A 18 -6.88 -3.32 3.42
C ASP A 18 -6.74 -2.44 4.69
N GLY A 19 -6.79 -1.11 4.51
CA GLY A 19 -6.61 -0.14 5.59
C GLY A 19 -5.17 -0.05 6.09
N THR A 20 -4.19 -0.70 5.44
CA THR A 20 -2.79 -0.46 5.73
C THR A 20 -2.37 0.89 5.17
N THR A 21 -1.88 1.76 6.04
CA THR A 21 -1.48 3.14 5.72
C THR A 21 -0.12 3.18 5.00
N LEU A 22 0.09 2.33 3.99
CA LEU A 22 1.34 2.30 3.23
C LEU A 22 1.13 2.94 1.86
N GLY A 23 1.26 4.26 1.88
CA GLY A 23 1.00 5.12 0.73
C GLY A 23 -0.46 5.52 0.66
N ASP A 24 -0.78 6.54 -0.11
CA ASP A 24 -2.15 6.90 -0.39
C ASP A 24 -2.76 5.84 -1.33
N ASP A 25 -2.79 4.58 -0.90
CA ASP A 25 -3.82 3.64 -1.33
C ASP A 25 -5.12 4.45 -1.25
N LEU A 26 -5.76 4.67 -2.42
CA LEU A 26 -7.01 5.40 -2.54
C LEU A 26 -7.86 5.14 -1.30
N GLU A 27 -8.12 6.19 -0.50
CA GLU A 27 -8.82 6.08 0.78
C GLU A 27 -9.92 5.04 0.66
N SER A 28 -9.87 4.00 1.49
CA SER A 28 -10.84 2.91 1.40
C SER A 28 -12.25 3.51 1.45
N LYS A 29 -13.02 3.35 0.38
CA LYS A 29 -14.33 4.00 0.30
C LYS A 29 -15.37 3.10 0.95
N PRO A 30 -16.14 3.62 1.92
CA PRO A 30 -17.20 2.85 2.51
C PRO A 30 -18.36 2.68 1.53
N THR A 31 -18.98 1.49 1.54
CA THR A 31 -20.31 1.30 0.97
C THR A 31 -21.34 2.15 1.67
N VAL A 32 -22.46 2.34 1.00
CA VAL A 32 -23.70 2.73 1.69
C VAL A 32 -23.93 1.77 2.85
N GLU A 33 -24.49 2.28 3.95
CA GLU A 33 -24.88 1.42 5.06
C GLU A 33 -25.93 0.41 4.61
N VAL A 34 -25.55 -0.86 4.66
CA VAL A 34 -26.43 -1.98 4.38
C VAL A 34 -26.88 -2.61 5.69
N ARG A 35 -28.10 -3.13 5.72
CA ARG A 35 -28.58 -3.88 6.88
C ARG A 35 -27.79 -5.18 7.04
N PHE A 36 -27.67 -5.67 8.27
CA PHE A 36 -26.99 -6.94 8.56
C PHE A 36 -27.59 -8.14 7.78
N ASP A 37 -28.88 -8.08 7.44
CA ASP A 37 -29.68 -9.09 6.73
C ASP A 37 -29.92 -8.76 5.24
N VAL A 38 -29.15 -7.83 4.68
CA VAL A 38 -29.25 -7.38 3.27
C VAL A 38 -29.27 -8.58 2.30
N SER A 39 -29.85 -8.43 1.10
CA SER A 39 -29.83 -9.51 0.10
C SER A 39 -28.48 -9.58 -0.62
N PRO A 40 -28.06 -10.73 -1.18
CA PRO A 40 -26.84 -10.82 -1.98
C PRO A 40 -26.80 -9.88 -3.19
N LEU A 41 -27.96 -9.63 -3.81
CA LEU A 41 -28.07 -8.69 -4.92
C LEU A 41 -27.81 -7.24 -4.45
N ASP A 42 -28.41 -6.85 -3.33
CA ASP A 42 -28.25 -5.49 -2.81
C ASP A 42 -26.83 -5.26 -2.28
N LEU A 43 -26.20 -6.29 -1.69
CA LEU A 43 -24.81 -6.22 -1.26
C LEU A 43 -23.87 -6.06 -2.48
N LYS A 44 -24.12 -6.82 -3.55
CA LYS A 44 -23.39 -6.70 -4.82
C LYS A 44 -23.47 -5.28 -5.37
N LEU A 45 -24.69 -4.73 -5.47
CA LEU A 45 -24.91 -3.37 -5.94
C LEU A 45 -24.24 -2.33 -5.04
N ALA A 46 -24.26 -2.51 -3.72
CA ALA A 46 -23.60 -1.60 -2.78
C ALA A 46 -22.08 -1.54 -3.02
N ILE A 47 -21.44 -2.68 -3.27
CA ILE A 47 -20.00 -2.75 -3.58
C ILE A 47 -19.71 -2.14 -4.95
N GLU A 48 -20.41 -2.58 -6.00
CA GLU A 48 -20.21 -2.10 -7.38
C GLU A 48 -20.41 -0.59 -7.51
N ASN A 49 -21.38 -0.02 -6.78
CA ASN A 49 -21.60 1.43 -6.79
C ASN A 49 -20.40 2.19 -6.21
N VAL A 50 -19.80 1.71 -5.11
CA VAL A 50 -18.59 2.31 -4.56
C VAL A 50 -17.43 2.21 -5.53
N VAL A 51 -17.25 1.03 -6.15
CA VAL A 51 -16.23 0.80 -7.19
C VAL A 51 -16.34 1.85 -8.30
N ARG A 52 -17.57 2.17 -8.75
CA ARG A 52 -17.80 3.22 -9.76
C ARG A 52 -17.50 4.64 -9.27
N THR A 53 -17.55 4.88 -7.95
CA THR A 53 -17.23 6.20 -7.38
C THR A 53 -15.74 6.45 -7.20
N PHE A 54 -14.87 5.48 -7.47
CA PHE A 54 -13.42 5.74 -7.54
C PHE A 54 -13.09 6.47 -8.84
N GLU A 55 -13.57 7.71 -8.96
CA GLU A 55 -13.16 8.62 -10.02
C GLU A 55 -11.81 9.25 -9.67
N ALA A 56 -10.80 8.90 -10.46
CA ALA A 56 -9.80 9.82 -10.97
C ALA A 56 -9.12 9.13 -12.17
N ASN A 57 -8.93 9.87 -13.27
CA ASN A 57 -8.42 9.44 -14.58
C ASN A 57 -7.21 8.46 -14.63
N ARG A 58 -6.54 8.19 -13.49
CA ARG A 58 -5.35 7.34 -13.36
C ARG A 58 -5.66 5.84 -13.19
N HIS A 59 -6.78 5.48 -12.57
CA HIS A 59 -7.07 4.07 -12.18
C HIS A 59 -8.33 3.49 -12.83
N GLN A 60 -9.00 4.25 -13.70
CA GLN A 60 -10.27 3.88 -14.34
C GLN A 60 -10.22 2.48 -14.99
N THR A 61 -9.12 2.15 -15.68
CA THR A 61 -8.92 0.85 -16.34
C THR A 61 -9.01 -0.34 -15.38
N VAL A 62 -8.58 -0.19 -14.13
CA VAL A 62 -8.65 -1.25 -13.10
C VAL A 62 -10.09 -1.40 -12.61
N TYR A 63 -10.85 -0.31 -12.52
CA TYR A 63 -12.26 -0.35 -12.11
C TYR A 63 -13.20 -0.84 -13.22
N ASP A 64 -12.89 -0.55 -14.48
CA ASP A 64 -13.67 -1.04 -15.63
C ASP A 64 -13.61 -2.57 -15.73
N THR A 65 -12.55 -3.19 -15.18
CA THR A 65 -12.39 -4.65 -15.11
C THR A 65 -12.88 -5.24 -13.79
N PHE A 66 -13.27 -4.42 -12.80
CA PHE A 66 -13.90 -4.92 -11.58
C PHE A 66 -15.27 -5.52 -11.90
N ASN A 67 -15.43 -6.79 -11.57
CA ASN A 67 -16.70 -7.48 -11.67
C ASN A 67 -16.83 -8.45 -10.51
N ILE A 68 -18.03 -8.60 -9.96
CA ILE A 68 -18.34 -9.64 -8.98
C ILE A 68 -19.14 -10.71 -9.71
N VAL A 69 -18.63 -11.94 -9.72
CA VAL A 69 -19.31 -13.07 -10.36
C VAL A 69 -20.54 -13.46 -9.55
N GLU A 70 -20.35 -13.64 -8.24
CA GLU A 70 -21.37 -14.20 -7.37
C GLU A 70 -21.19 -13.69 -5.94
N ILE A 71 -22.32 -13.51 -5.24
CA ILE A 71 -22.33 -13.39 -3.78
C ILE A 71 -23.30 -14.44 -3.25
N THR A 72 -22.84 -15.29 -2.35
CA THR A 72 -23.68 -16.23 -1.62
C THR A 72 -23.74 -15.82 -0.14
N ARG A 73 -24.78 -16.27 0.54
CA ARG A 73 -25.00 -16.00 1.96
C ARG A 73 -25.40 -17.27 2.68
N GLU A 74 -24.71 -17.57 3.77
CA GLU A 74 -25.04 -18.64 4.70
C GLU A 74 -25.53 -18.07 6.03
N GLY A 75 -26.48 -18.77 6.68
CA GLY A 75 -27.11 -18.37 7.94
C GLY A 75 -28.62 -18.04 7.81
N PRO A 76 -29.23 -17.47 8.85
CA PRO A 76 -28.59 -17.00 10.09
C PRO A 76 -28.09 -18.15 10.97
N ASP A 77 -27.03 -17.90 11.75
CA ASP A 77 -26.68 -18.74 12.90
C ASP A 77 -27.64 -18.52 14.09
N ASN A 78 -27.38 -19.14 15.24
CA ASN A 78 -28.21 -18.99 16.44
C ASN A 78 -28.17 -17.59 17.08
N GLN A 79 -27.33 -16.69 16.57
CA GLN A 79 -27.17 -15.30 16.99
C GLN A 79 -27.59 -14.32 15.88
N ASN A 80 -28.20 -14.78 14.79
CA ASN A 80 -28.53 -13.99 13.59
C ASN A 80 -27.32 -13.46 12.80
N GLY A 81 -26.15 -14.08 12.98
CA GLY A 81 -24.96 -13.86 12.16
C GLY A 81 -25.10 -14.46 10.77
N TYR A 82 -24.50 -13.80 9.77
CA TYR A 82 -24.44 -14.27 8.39
C TYR A 82 -22.99 -14.38 7.93
N ILE A 83 -22.71 -15.41 7.14
CA ILE A 83 -21.46 -15.56 6.40
C ILE A 83 -21.75 -15.22 4.93
N TRP A 84 -20.85 -14.46 4.32
CA TRP A 84 -20.98 -13.94 2.98
C TRP A 84 -19.76 -14.34 2.16
N ASP A 85 -19.97 -15.13 1.12
CA ASP A 85 -18.90 -15.45 0.17
C ASP A 85 -19.05 -14.56 -1.06
N ILE A 86 -17.96 -13.89 -1.45
CA ILE A 86 -17.91 -12.98 -2.60
C ILE A 86 -16.92 -13.56 -3.60
N THR A 87 -17.41 -13.89 -4.79
CA THR A 87 -16.62 -14.51 -5.86
C THR A 87 -16.29 -13.50 -6.94
N PHE A 88 -15.00 -13.39 -7.28
CA PHE A 88 -14.46 -12.53 -8.34
C PHE A 88 -14.19 -13.34 -9.62
N PRO A 89 -14.18 -12.70 -10.81
CA PRO A 89 -13.96 -13.38 -12.09
C PRO A 89 -12.54 -13.90 -12.20
N VAL A 90 -12.43 -15.06 -12.84
CA VAL A 90 -11.15 -15.63 -13.25
C VAL A 90 -10.79 -15.03 -14.61
N SER A 91 -9.65 -14.35 -14.72
CA SER A 91 -9.11 -13.90 -16.02
C SER A 91 -8.29 -15.01 -16.68
N SER A 92 -8.16 -14.98 -18.01
CA SER A 92 -7.37 -15.97 -18.77
C SER A 92 -5.86 -15.95 -18.48
N GLU A 93 -5.37 -14.92 -17.80
CA GLU A 93 -3.95 -14.74 -17.44
C GLU A 93 -3.63 -15.14 -15.98
N GLY A 94 -4.65 -15.58 -15.23
CA GLY A 94 -4.54 -15.99 -13.83
C GLY A 94 -5.53 -15.28 -12.91
N ILE A 95 -5.62 -15.75 -11.66
CA ILE A 95 -6.41 -15.10 -10.61
C ILE A 95 -5.50 -14.08 -9.93
N SER A 96 -5.62 -12.80 -10.26
CA SER A 96 -5.07 -11.75 -9.38
C SER A 96 -5.97 -11.66 -8.15
N ASN A 97 -5.37 -11.56 -6.96
CA ASN A 97 -6.17 -11.26 -5.77
C ASN A 97 -6.74 -9.86 -5.94
N TRP A 98 -8.06 -9.74 -5.88
CA TRP A 98 -8.65 -8.43 -5.61
C TRP A 98 -8.21 -7.99 -4.22
N ARG A 99 -7.93 -6.69 -4.05
CA ARG A 99 -7.61 -6.15 -2.73
C ARG A 99 -8.71 -6.52 -1.74
N GLN A 100 -8.29 -7.04 -0.59
CA GLN A 100 -9.20 -7.54 0.44
C GLN A 100 -10.14 -6.41 0.88
N LEU A 101 -11.44 -6.72 0.97
CA LEU A 101 -12.44 -5.78 1.48
C LEU A 101 -12.22 -5.57 2.98
N GLY A 102 -12.15 -4.31 3.40
CA GLY A 102 -12.23 -3.97 4.82
C GLY A 102 -13.67 -4.03 5.31
N THR A 103 -13.85 -4.06 6.63
CA THR A 103 -15.17 -4.18 7.27
C THR A 103 -15.36 -3.08 8.30
N ASP A 104 -16.50 -2.39 8.25
CA ASP A 104 -16.93 -1.43 9.26
C ASP A 104 -18.28 -1.88 9.84
N GLY A 105 -18.19 -2.54 10.99
CA GLY A 105 -19.32 -3.02 11.77
C GLY A 105 -19.71 -2.08 12.92
N SER A 106 -19.25 -0.83 12.94
CA SER A 106 -19.48 0.10 14.06
C SER A 106 -20.98 0.39 14.34
N SER A 107 -21.83 0.23 13.34
CA SER A 107 -23.29 0.36 13.41
C SER A 107 -24.03 -0.96 13.67
N LEU A 108 -23.31 -2.06 13.96
CA LEU A 108 -23.92 -3.33 14.36
C LEU A 108 -24.39 -3.27 15.81
N THR A 109 -25.53 -3.92 16.06
CA THR A 109 -26.12 -4.01 17.40
C THR A 109 -26.17 -5.46 17.85
N GLY A 110 -26.05 -5.70 19.15
CA GLY A 110 -26.03 -7.05 19.73
C GLY A 110 -24.97 -7.14 20.83
N VAL A 111 -24.76 -8.33 21.38
CA VAL A 111 -23.68 -8.56 22.36
C VAL A 111 -22.42 -9.00 21.61
N GLY A 112 -21.41 -8.14 21.59
CA GLY A 112 -20.11 -8.43 20.98
C GLY A 112 -20.17 -8.71 19.47
N PRO A 113 -20.84 -7.88 18.65
CA PRO A 113 -20.85 -8.08 17.21
C PRO A 113 -19.42 -8.00 16.66
N ILE A 114 -19.00 -9.04 15.94
CA ILE A 114 -17.71 -9.08 15.26
C ILE A 114 -17.98 -9.19 13.77
N MET A 115 -17.29 -8.35 13.00
CA MET A 115 -17.27 -8.43 11.55
C MET A 115 -15.83 -8.65 11.11
N LYS A 116 -15.62 -9.61 10.22
CA LYS A 116 -14.29 -9.97 9.71
C LYS A 116 -14.42 -10.37 8.25
N ALA A 117 -13.53 -9.85 7.41
CA ALA A 117 -13.32 -10.35 6.06
C ALA A 117 -12.03 -11.20 6.02
N THR A 118 -12.05 -12.26 5.22
CA THR A 118 -10.88 -13.13 4.97
C THR A 118 -10.92 -13.64 3.55
N THR A 119 -9.75 -13.80 2.93
CA THR A 119 -9.62 -14.48 1.64
C THR A 119 -9.84 -15.99 1.84
N LEU A 120 -10.85 -16.57 1.16
CA LEU A 120 -11.15 -18.00 1.24
C LEU A 120 -10.26 -18.82 0.28
N VAL A 121 -10.05 -18.30 -0.93
CA VAL A 121 -9.24 -18.92 -1.97
C VAL A 121 -8.27 -17.87 -2.50
N GLU A 122 -6.98 -18.14 -2.33
CA GLU A 122 -5.92 -17.34 -2.91
C GLU A 122 -5.90 -17.49 -4.43
N GLY A 123 -5.54 -16.41 -5.11
CA GLY A 123 -5.24 -16.42 -6.52
C GLY A 123 -3.99 -17.25 -6.85
N THR A 124 -3.70 -17.34 -8.15
CA THR A 124 -2.51 -18.00 -8.67
C THR A 124 -1.81 -17.18 -9.75
N ALA A 125 -2.25 -15.92 -9.98
CA ALA A 125 -1.61 -15.06 -10.96
C ALA A 125 -0.17 -14.70 -10.52
N PRO A 126 0.78 -14.71 -11.46
CA PRO A 126 2.12 -14.16 -11.23
C PRO A 126 2.05 -12.67 -10.93
N LEU A 127 3.11 -12.13 -10.30
CA LEU A 127 3.27 -10.68 -10.11
C LEU A 127 3.37 -10.01 -11.48
N ASP A 128 2.54 -8.99 -11.71
CA ASP A 128 2.51 -8.20 -12.93
C ASP A 128 2.01 -6.79 -12.64
N GLY A 129 1.84 -5.97 -13.67
CA GLY A 129 1.29 -4.63 -13.56
C GLY A 129 2.33 -3.60 -13.15
N GLN A 130 1.82 -2.50 -12.61
CA GLN A 130 2.59 -1.29 -12.39
C GLN A 130 2.26 -0.67 -11.04
N PHE A 131 3.18 0.11 -10.51
CA PHE A 131 2.97 0.89 -9.31
C PHE A 131 3.56 2.29 -9.50
N SER A 132 3.33 3.18 -8.55
CA SER A 132 3.99 4.48 -8.56
C SER A 132 4.36 4.90 -7.16
N LEU A 133 5.32 5.81 -7.05
CA LEU A 133 5.84 6.25 -5.77
C LEU A 133 5.56 7.73 -5.52
N TRP A 134 5.50 8.08 -4.25
CA TRP A 134 5.41 9.44 -3.75
C TRP A 134 6.49 9.65 -2.71
N PHE A 135 7.07 10.84 -2.70
CA PHE A 135 8.10 11.21 -1.74
C PHE A 135 7.92 12.67 -1.31
N LYS A 136 7.91 12.92 0.01
CA LYS A 136 7.74 14.26 0.59
C LYS A 136 6.51 15.03 0.06
N GLY A 137 5.43 14.30 -0.23
CA GLY A 137 4.18 14.86 -0.76
C GLY A 137 4.22 15.20 -2.26
N ALA A 138 5.35 14.98 -2.94
CA ALA A 138 5.44 15.09 -4.39
C ALA A 138 5.26 13.72 -5.06
N GLY A 139 4.53 13.73 -6.17
CA GLY A 139 4.18 12.54 -6.92
C GLY A 139 2.88 12.71 -7.71
N PRO A 140 2.40 11.61 -8.31
CA PRO A 140 3.08 10.32 -8.37
C PRO A 140 4.27 10.35 -9.34
N THR A 141 5.21 9.40 -9.22
CA THR A 141 6.15 9.11 -10.31
C THR A 141 5.40 8.71 -11.59
N ALA A 142 6.11 8.69 -12.72
CA ALA A 142 5.67 7.89 -13.85
C ALA A 142 5.47 6.42 -13.40
N LEU A 143 4.57 5.69 -14.07
CA LEU A 143 4.26 4.30 -13.74
C LEU A 143 5.53 3.45 -13.81
N ILE A 144 5.81 2.70 -12.76
CA ILE A 144 6.95 1.81 -12.58
C ILE A 144 6.46 0.39 -12.81
N ASP A 145 7.07 -0.32 -13.75
CA ASP A 145 6.74 -1.73 -14.00
C ASP A 145 7.18 -2.59 -12.82
N PHE A 146 6.43 -3.66 -12.52
CA PHE A 146 6.78 -4.61 -11.46
C PHE A 146 8.21 -5.18 -11.59
N ASN A 147 8.74 -5.24 -12.82
CA ASN A 147 10.05 -5.75 -13.17
C ASN A 147 10.99 -4.68 -13.75
N GLU A 148 10.77 -3.40 -13.43
CA GLU A 148 11.57 -2.27 -13.91
C GLU A 148 13.09 -2.49 -13.78
N SER A 149 13.87 -1.77 -14.57
CA SER A 149 15.33 -1.69 -14.46
C SER A 149 15.79 -0.75 -13.33
N PRO A 150 16.95 -0.98 -12.68
CA PRO A 150 17.56 -0.01 -11.75
C PRO A 150 17.61 1.41 -12.31
N GLU A 151 18.08 1.55 -13.54
CA GLU A 151 18.24 2.84 -14.21
C GLU A 151 16.90 3.50 -14.50
N GLY A 152 15.89 2.72 -14.91
CA GLY A 152 14.52 3.20 -15.12
C GLY A 152 13.86 3.65 -13.82
N MET A 153 14.06 2.92 -12.73
CA MET A 153 13.57 3.28 -11.39
C MET A 153 14.23 4.57 -10.88
N THR A 154 15.56 4.71 -11.02
CA THR A 154 16.29 5.95 -10.72
C THR A 154 15.69 7.12 -11.49
N THR A 155 15.54 6.98 -12.82
CA THR A 155 15.00 8.04 -13.68
C THR A 155 13.59 8.47 -13.26
N LYS A 156 12.73 7.51 -12.88
CA LYS A 156 11.35 7.80 -12.44
C LYS A 156 11.30 8.49 -11.08
N LEU A 157 12.20 8.14 -10.16
CA LEU A 157 12.34 8.79 -8.84
C LEU A 157 12.91 10.21 -8.96
N GLU A 158 13.98 10.40 -9.72
CA GLU A 158 14.57 11.73 -10.00
C GLU A 158 13.64 12.63 -10.82
N GLY A 159 12.58 12.07 -11.41
CA GLY A 159 11.49 12.84 -12.00
C GLY A 159 10.63 13.58 -10.97
N LEU A 160 10.72 13.25 -9.68
CA LEU A 160 10.03 13.98 -8.61
C LEU A 160 10.77 15.27 -8.26
N PRO A 161 10.08 16.41 -8.09
CA PRO A 161 10.73 17.69 -7.74
C PRO A 161 11.40 17.71 -6.36
N THR A 162 11.14 16.69 -5.54
CA THR A 162 11.68 16.49 -4.19
C THR A 162 12.96 15.63 -4.18
N ILE A 163 13.38 15.09 -5.33
CA ILE A 163 14.52 14.20 -5.44
C ILE A 163 15.49 14.79 -6.47
N ASP A 164 16.73 15.06 -6.04
CA ASP A 164 17.79 15.55 -6.92
C ASP A 164 18.67 14.40 -7.41
N SER A 165 19.00 13.45 -6.54
CA SER A 165 19.82 12.29 -6.90
C SER A 165 19.53 11.08 -6.00
N VAL A 166 19.35 9.93 -6.63
CA VAL A 166 19.21 8.62 -5.96
C VAL A 166 20.05 7.55 -6.61
N GLU A 167 20.49 6.60 -5.81
CA GLU A 167 21.02 5.33 -6.28
C GLU A 167 19.98 4.24 -6.03
N VAL A 168 19.74 3.40 -7.04
CA VAL A 168 18.80 2.28 -6.94
C VAL A 168 19.54 0.98 -7.24
N VAL A 169 19.46 0.04 -6.30
CA VAL A 169 19.97 -1.32 -6.47
C VAL A 169 18.80 -2.30 -6.42
N ARG A 170 18.74 -3.18 -7.42
CA ARG A 170 17.71 -4.21 -7.53
C ARG A 170 18.27 -5.59 -7.19
N SER A 171 17.53 -6.35 -6.39
CA SER A 171 17.72 -7.79 -6.22
C SER A 171 16.44 -8.55 -6.55
N SER A 172 16.55 -9.56 -7.41
CA SER A 172 15.41 -10.38 -7.83
C SER A 172 15.35 -11.67 -7.03
N TYR A 173 14.16 -12.01 -6.54
CA TYR A 173 13.85 -13.26 -5.85
C TYR A 173 12.79 -14.05 -6.63
N SER A 174 12.59 -15.33 -6.29
CA SER A 174 11.60 -16.20 -6.95
C SER A 174 10.15 -15.77 -6.77
N TRP A 175 9.87 -14.90 -5.79
CA TRP A 175 8.53 -14.45 -5.41
C TRP A 175 8.36 -12.92 -5.47
N GLY A 176 9.35 -12.17 -5.97
CA GLY A 176 9.27 -10.72 -6.03
C GLY A 176 10.59 -10.04 -6.38
N THR A 177 10.58 -8.71 -6.35
CA THR A 177 11.76 -7.87 -6.54
C THR A 177 11.95 -6.99 -5.31
N THR A 178 13.18 -6.94 -4.79
CA THR A 178 13.57 -6.00 -3.75
C THR A 178 14.36 -4.86 -4.36
N TRP A 179 14.01 -3.64 -3.95
CA TRP A 179 14.60 -2.40 -4.41
C TRP A 179 15.22 -1.68 -3.22
N THR A 180 16.54 -1.48 -3.25
CA THR A 180 17.25 -0.64 -2.28
C THR A 180 17.43 0.73 -2.91
N VAL A 181 16.86 1.77 -2.30
CA VAL A 181 16.94 3.14 -2.79
C VAL A 181 17.72 3.98 -1.79
N THR A 182 18.85 4.52 -2.23
CA THR A 182 19.70 5.43 -1.45
C THR A 182 19.47 6.86 -1.94
N PHE A 183 19.05 7.75 -1.04
CA PHE A 183 18.87 9.16 -1.36
C PHE A 183 20.15 9.94 -1.09
N HIS A 184 20.73 10.54 -2.14
CA HIS A 184 21.94 11.37 -2.00
C HIS A 184 21.61 12.84 -1.83
N GLU A 185 20.69 13.36 -2.64
CA GLU A 185 20.24 14.76 -2.58
C GLU A 185 18.72 14.81 -2.70
N THR A 186 18.07 15.52 -1.76
CA THR A 186 16.61 15.69 -1.71
C THR A 186 16.23 17.15 -1.49
N ARG A 187 14.97 17.47 -1.76
CA ARG A 187 14.40 18.81 -1.57
C ARG A 187 13.12 18.77 -0.75
N THR A 188 12.90 19.82 0.02
CA THR A 188 11.63 20.07 0.72
C THR A 188 10.86 21.18 0.02
N HIS A 189 9.55 20.99 -0.12
CA HIS A 189 8.66 22.05 -0.59
C HIS A 189 8.37 23.03 0.54
N GLY A 190 8.90 24.25 0.41
CA GLY A 190 8.61 25.38 1.28
C GLY A 190 7.71 26.41 0.59
N ILE A 191 7.39 27.47 1.32
CA ILE A 191 6.54 28.59 0.84
C ILE A 191 7.11 29.24 -0.43
N TYR A 192 8.44 29.23 -0.61
CA TYR A 192 9.13 29.88 -1.72
C TYR A 192 9.55 28.93 -2.85
N GLY A 193 9.21 27.63 -2.77
CA GLY A 193 9.59 26.63 -3.76
C GLY A 193 10.25 25.41 -3.16
N TYR A 194 11.08 24.72 -3.95
CA TYR A 194 11.84 23.56 -3.51
C TYR A 194 13.25 23.98 -3.12
N ASP A 195 13.58 23.81 -1.85
CA ASP A 195 14.91 24.09 -1.31
C ASP A 195 15.64 22.79 -1.00
N LYS A 196 16.96 22.76 -1.20
CA LYS A 196 17.80 21.60 -0.87
C LYS A 196 17.70 21.26 0.61
N ASP A 197 17.53 19.98 0.90
CA ASP A 197 17.52 19.48 2.26
C ASP A 197 18.91 19.52 2.89
N VAL A 198 18.92 19.76 4.20
CA VAL A 198 20.05 19.42 5.06
C VAL A 198 19.92 17.95 5.48
N PRO A 199 21.03 17.25 5.78
CA PRO A 199 20.98 15.87 6.26
C PRO A 199 20.05 15.73 7.46
N GLN A 200 18.96 14.97 7.28
CA GLN A 200 17.94 14.73 8.29
C GLN A 200 17.28 13.38 8.03
N ASN A 201 16.54 12.87 9.02
CA ASN A 201 15.72 11.70 8.79
C ASN A 201 14.66 12.01 7.71
N LEU A 202 14.62 11.17 6.68
CA LEU A 202 13.69 11.36 5.56
C LEU A 202 12.34 10.71 5.90
N PRO A 203 11.21 11.31 5.48
CA PRO A 203 9.92 10.66 5.63
C PRO A 203 9.82 9.43 4.71
N PRO A 204 8.85 8.53 4.98
CA PRO A 204 8.52 7.42 4.09
C PRO A 204 8.46 7.81 2.62
N VAL A 205 9.01 6.93 1.78
CA VAL A 205 8.45 6.74 0.45
C VAL A 205 7.06 6.11 0.63
N ARG A 206 6.12 6.53 -0.21
CA ARG A 206 4.76 6.02 -0.26
C ARG A 206 4.56 5.35 -1.61
N ALA A 207 3.94 4.17 -1.65
CA ALA A 207 3.65 3.47 -2.89
C ALA A 207 2.15 3.48 -3.17
N ASP A 208 1.78 3.76 -4.40
CA ASP A 208 0.47 3.49 -4.96
C ASP A 208 0.59 2.22 -5.79
N THR A 209 0.01 1.14 -5.26
CA THR A 209 0.07 -0.20 -5.84
C THR A 209 -1.26 -0.62 -6.48
N TYR A 210 -2.13 0.36 -6.80
CA TYR A 210 -3.47 0.05 -7.32
C TYR A 210 -3.45 -0.67 -8.67
N MET A 211 -2.40 -0.43 -9.47
CA MET A 211 -2.19 -1.08 -10.78
C MET A 211 -1.29 -2.32 -10.68
N LEU A 212 -0.91 -2.73 -9.46
CA LEU A 212 -0.09 -3.92 -9.24
C LEU A 212 -0.99 -5.14 -9.22
N LEU A 213 -0.61 -6.15 -9.99
CA LEU A 213 -1.38 -7.37 -10.21
C LEU A 213 -0.62 -8.57 -9.66
N GLY A 214 -1.33 -9.67 -9.46
CA GLY A 214 -0.77 -10.91 -8.94
C GLY A 214 -1.28 -11.28 -7.55
N THR A 215 -1.02 -12.53 -7.19
CA THR A 215 -1.45 -13.11 -5.91
C THR A 215 -0.60 -12.55 -4.77
N ASN A 216 -1.25 -12.00 -3.73
CA ASN A 216 -0.57 -11.37 -2.59
C ASN A 216 0.48 -10.32 -3.01
N SER A 217 0.24 -9.61 -4.11
CA SER A 217 1.09 -8.53 -4.54
C SER A 217 1.00 -7.36 -3.56
N HIS A 218 2.14 -6.94 -3.04
CA HIS A 218 2.26 -5.81 -2.13
C HIS A 218 3.64 -5.17 -2.29
N VAL A 219 3.74 -3.86 -2.04
CA VAL A 219 5.03 -3.18 -1.91
C VAL A 219 5.29 -2.97 -0.42
N PHE A 220 6.31 -3.66 0.09
CA PHE A 220 6.80 -3.45 1.45
C PHE A 220 7.93 -2.42 1.43
N ILE A 221 7.80 -1.37 2.26
CA ILE A 221 8.82 -0.32 2.39
C ILE A 221 9.47 -0.47 3.77
N GLU A 222 10.75 -0.82 3.77
CA GLU A 222 11.58 -0.92 4.95
C GLU A 222 12.63 0.20 4.96
N TYR A 223 12.84 0.82 6.12
CA TYR A 223 13.85 1.85 6.29
C TYR A 223 15.16 1.22 6.71
N VAL A 224 16.17 1.37 5.88
CA VAL A 224 17.55 1.12 6.28
C VAL A 224 18.15 2.47 6.67
N TYR A 225 18.31 2.72 7.97
CA TYR A 225 18.95 3.94 8.45
C TYR A 225 20.45 3.88 8.11
N ALA A 226 20.93 4.84 7.32
CA ALA A 226 22.33 5.19 7.28
C ALA A 226 22.50 6.53 8.02
N ILE A 227 22.60 6.48 9.35
CA ILE A 227 23.33 7.50 10.08
C ILE A 227 24.29 6.76 11.00
N ASP A 228 25.28 6.13 10.38
CA ASP A 228 26.60 6.08 10.98
C ASP A 228 27.50 6.84 10.00
N ASP A 229 27.83 8.07 10.37
CA ASP A 229 29.04 8.76 9.94
C ASP A 229 29.02 9.62 8.66
N MET A 230 28.17 10.67 8.65
CA MET A 230 28.32 11.80 7.71
C MET A 230 29.44 12.78 8.11
N ASP A 231 30.10 12.60 9.27
CA ASP A 231 31.18 13.49 9.74
C ASP A 231 32.57 13.06 9.25
N THR A 232 32.81 11.79 8.92
CA THR A 232 34.13 11.34 8.42
C THR A 232 34.39 11.65 6.94
N LEU A 233 33.38 11.99 6.13
CA LEU A 233 33.56 12.34 4.72
C LEU A 233 33.75 13.84 4.44
N ARG A 234 33.45 14.72 5.40
CA ARG A 234 33.67 16.17 5.25
C ARG A 234 35.08 16.64 5.63
N CYS A 235 35.90 15.77 6.21
CA CYS A 235 37.28 16.08 6.61
C CYS A 235 38.36 15.40 5.73
N ALA A 236 38.07 15.14 4.45
CA ALA A 236 39.06 14.63 3.49
C ALA A 236 39.37 15.61 2.34
N SER A 237 39.08 16.90 2.49
CA SER A 237 39.72 17.90 1.64
C SER A 237 40.19 19.10 2.45
N THR A 238 41.50 19.36 2.32
CA THR A 238 42.29 20.45 2.90
C THR A 238 42.80 20.29 4.34
N ASP A 239 43.71 19.34 4.59
CA ASP A 239 45.01 19.74 5.16
C ASP A 239 46.12 18.70 4.94
N THR A 240 47.25 19.16 4.45
CA THR A 240 48.50 18.41 4.33
C THR A 240 49.18 18.37 5.70
N SER A 241 48.94 17.34 6.50
CA SER A 241 49.88 16.71 7.47
C SER A 241 49.14 16.11 8.67
N ALA A 242 48.84 14.81 8.62
CA ALA A 242 48.62 14.03 9.83
C ALA A 242 49.05 12.58 9.57
N THR A 243 50.23 12.21 10.05
CA THR A 243 50.68 10.82 10.11
C THR A 243 49.93 10.11 11.24
N TYR A 244 49.28 8.99 10.91
CA TYR A 244 48.60 8.09 11.85
C TYR A 244 49.62 7.41 12.79
N ASP A 245 49.47 7.62 14.10
CA ASP A 245 50.27 6.93 15.13
C ASP A 245 49.52 5.67 15.59
N MET A 246 50.04 4.50 15.22
CA MET A 246 49.41 3.20 15.48
C MET A 246 49.49 2.75 16.95
N ASN A 247 50.05 3.54 17.86
CA ASN A 247 50.30 3.12 19.25
C ASN A 247 49.36 3.73 20.30
N LYS A 248 48.28 4.42 19.91
CA LYS A 248 47.26 4.86 20.87
C LYS A 248 46.01 3.99 20.78
N GLU A 249 45.83 3.14 21.79
CA GLU A 249 44.55 2.49 22.07
C GLU A 249 43.47 3.53 22.44
N PRO A 250 42.19 3.28 22.11
CA PRO A 250 41.10 4.20 22.41
C PRO A 250 40.76 4.16 23.90
N ASP A 251 40.76 5.33 24.55
CA ASP A 251 40.24 5.49 25.91
C ASP A 251 38.71 5.28 25.91
N ASP A 252 38.26 4.30 26.70
CA ASP A 252 36.85 4.08 27.07
C ASP A 252 36.24 5.35 27.67
N LYS A 253 35.18 5.90 27.04
CA LYS A 253 33.93 6.36 27.68
C LYS A 253 32.77 6.43 26.70
#